data_AF-A0A7Y0VXG1-F1
#
_entry.id   AF-A0A7Y0VXG1-F1
#
_cell.length_a   1.000
_cell.length_b   1.000
_cell.length_c   1.000
_cell.angle_alpha   90.00
_cell.angle_beta   90.00
_cell.angle_gamma   90.00
#
_symmetry.space_group_name_H-M   'P 1'
#
loop_
_entity.id
_entity.type
_entity.pdbx_description
1 polymer ?
#
loop_
_entity_poly.entity_id
_entity_poly.type
_entity_poly.pdbx_seq_one_letter_code
_entity_poly.pdbx_strand_id
1 'polypeptide(L)' 'MRTYILSMVVLGTKQKTTFRCEASTFGEAIDKAEKAHPGFFAVLNNSPAGEQNNATVNR' A
#
# COMPACT_ATOMS: atom_id res chain seq x y z
N MET A 1 19.00 -7.51 4.03
CA MET A 1 17.52 -7.61 4.02
C MET A 1 16.96 -6.70 5.09
N ARG A 2 15.78 -6.12 4.87
CA ARG A 2 15.05 -5.31 5.86
C ARG A 2 13.61 -5.80 5.94
N THR A 3 13.01 -5.69 7.11
CA THR A 3 11.57 -5.91 7.27
C THR A 3 10.81 -4.67 6.80
N TYR A 4 9.88 -4.85 5.88
CA TYR A 4 8.95 -3.83 5.41
C TYR A 4 7.56 -4.12 5.95
N ILE A 5 6.86 -3.06 6.36
CA ILE A 5 5.46 -3.11 6.76
C ILE A 5 4.69 -2.19 5.83
N LEU A 6 3.93 -2.78 4.92
CA LEU A 6 3.07 -2.09 3.96
C LEU A 6 1.67 -2.00 4.57
N SER A 7 1.18 -0.78 4.79
CA SER A 7 -0.17 -0.55 5.31
C SER A 7 -0.99 0.22 4.29
N MET A 8 -2.20 -0.26 4.00
CA MET A 8 -3.13 0.41 3.12
C MET A 8 -4.45 0.65 3.86
N VAL A 9 -5.02 1.84 3.66
CA VAL A 9 -6.30 2.24 4.25
C VAL A 9 -7.23 2.67 3.12
N VAL A 10 -8.37 2.00 3.00
CA VAL A 10 -9.44 2.37 2.08
C VAL A 10 -10.33 3.38 2.79
N LEU A 11 -10.26 4.66 2.40
CA LEU A 11 -10.96 5.76 3.09
C LEU A 11 -12.49 5.57 3.12
N GLY A 12 -13.09 5.11 2.01
CA GLY A 12 -14.54 4.92 1.90
C GLY A 12 -15.12 3.83 2.79
N THR A 13 -14.37 2.75 3.05
CA THR A 13 -14.83 1.62 3.87
C THR A 13 -14.14 1.58 5.25
N LYS A 14 -13.20 2.50 5.50
CA LYS A 14 -12.27 2.49 6.64
C LYS A 14 -11.51 1.17 6.81
N GLN A 15 -11.44 0.36 5.76
CA GLN A 15 -10.79 -0.94 5.82
C GLN A 15 -9.27 -0.73 5.80
N LYS A 16 -8.59 -1.28 6.81
CA LYS A 16 -7.14 -1.26 6.90
C LYS A 16 -6.59 -2.65 6.62
N THR A 17 -5.66 -2.72 5.67
CA THR A 17 -4.90 -3.92 5.37
C THR A 17 -3.44 -3.66 5.69
N THR A 18 -2.76 -4.65 6.27
CA THR A 18 -1.35 -4.54 6.63
C THR A 18 -0.63 -5.81 6.21
N PHE A 19 0.45 -5.65 5.47
CA PHE A 19 1.30 -6.73 4.99
C PHE A 19 2.73 -6.52 5.48
N ARG A 20 3.28 -7.53 6.14
CA ARG A 20 4.65 -7.52 6.64
C ARG A 20 5.46 -8.56 5.89
N CYS A 21 6.57 -8.15 5.31
CA CYS A 21 7.50 -9.07 4.65
C CYS A 21 8.96 -8.64 4.83
N GLU A 22 9.87 -9.56 4.61
CA GLU A 22 11.29 -9.25 4.47
C GLU A 22 11.62 -9.09 3.00
N ALA A 23 12.30 -8.00 2.66
CA ALA A 23 12.73 -7.71 1.30
C ALA A 23 14.08 -7.01 1.27
N SER A 24 14.78 -7.08 0.13
CA SER A 24 16.03 -6.34 -0.05
C SER A 24 15.77 -4.89 -0.46
N THR A 25 14.68 -4.65 -1.19
CA THR A 25 14.27 -3.33 -1.66
C THR A 25 12.78 -3.09 -1.40
N PHE A 26 12.37 -1.82 -1.44
CA PHE A 26 10.95 -1.48 -1.36
C PHE A 26 10.15 -2.07 -2.53
N GLY A 27 10.68 -2.04 -3.76
CA GLY A 27 10.03 -2.63 -4.93
C GLY A 27 9.79 -4.13 -4.76
N GLU A 28 10.76 -4.86 -4.20
CA GLU A 28 10.59 -6.29 -3.90
C GLU A 28 9.51 -6.54 -2.82
N ALA A 29 9.36 -5.62 -1.86
CA ALA A 29 8.27 -5.70 -0.88
C ALA A 29 6.89 -5.47 -1.51
N ILE A 30 6.78 -4.57 -2.50
CA ILE A 30 5.57 -4.32 -3.29
C ILE A 30 5.18 -5.56 -4.10
N ASP A 31 6.15 -6.15 -4.82
CA ASP A 31 5.95 -7.38 -5.59
C ASP A 31 5.45 -8.54 -4.70
N LYS A 32 6.03 -8.66 -3.50
CA LYS A 32 5.61 -9.67 -2.51
C LYS A 32 4.20 -9.41 -1.99
N ALA A 33 3.83 -8.15 -1.77
CA ALA A 33 2.49 -7.78 -1.33
C ALA A 33 1.43 -8.06 -2.41
N GLU A 34 1.69 -7.71 -3.68
CA GLU A 34 0.78 -7.99 -4.80
C GLU A 34 0.62 -9.49 -5.05
N LYS A 35 1.69 -10.28 -4.91
CA LYS A 35 1.61 -11.75 -5.05
C LYS A 35 0.83 -12.40 -3.90
N ALA A 36 1.00 -11.92 -2.67
CA ALA A 36 0.30 -12.45 -1.51
C ALA A 36 -1.18 -12.03 -1.47
N HIS A 37 -1.47 -10.84 -1.98
CA HIS A 37 -2.79 -10.24 -2.03
C HIS A 37 -3.00 -9.61 -3.40
N PRO A 38 -3.48 -10.37 -4.40
CA PRO A 38 -3.73 -9.83 -5.73
C PRO A 38 -4.75 -8.68 -5.64
N GLY A 39 -4.32 -7.49 -6.05
CA GLY A 39 -5.10 -6.26 -5.90
C GLY A 39 -4.89 -5.51 -4.59
N PHE A 40 -3.81 -5.82 -3.84
CA PHE A 40 -3.41 -5.06 -2.65
C PHE A 40 -3.33 -3.57 -2.95
N PHE A 41 -2.77 -3.19 -4.11
CA PHE A 41 -2.73 -1.80 -4.57
C PHE A 41 -3.80 -1.43 -5.60
N ALA A 42 -4.70 -2.35 -5.99
CA ALA A 42 -5.72 -2.08 -7.01
C ALA A 42 -6.72 -0.98 -6.58
N VAL A 43 -6.89 -0.77 -5.27
CA VAL A 43 -7.68 0.35 -4.74
C VAL A 43 -7.03 1.71 -5.04
N LEU A 44 -5.70 1.79 -5.21
CA LEU A 44 -5.04 3.03 -5.64
C LEU A 44 -5.38 3.39 -7.10
N ASN A 45 -5.61 2.39 -7.96
CA ASN A 45 -5.97 2.60 -9.37
C ASN A 45 -7.45 2.96 -9.59
N ASN A 46 -8.33 2.70 -8.61
CA ASN A 46 -9.75 3.05 -8.68
C ASN A 46 -10.10 4.33 -7.91
N SER A 47 -9.11 5.08 -7.42
CA SER A 47 -9.36 6.42 -6.88
C SER A 47 -9.87 7.31 -8.02
N PRO A 48 -11.12 7.82 -7.97
CA PRO A 48 -11.55 8.86 -8.90
C PRO A 48 -10.56 10.02 -8.76
N ALA A 49 -10.20 10.64 -9.87
CA ALA A 49 -9.18 11.69 -9.99
C ALA A 49 -9.39 12.95 -9.12
N GLY A 50 -10.36 12.95 -8.21
CA GLY A 50 -10.71 14.05 -7.30
C GLY A 50 -10.38 13.84 -5.81
N GLU A 51 -9.91 12.67 -5.37
CA GLU A 51 -9.51 12.48 -3.97
C GLU A 51 -8.01 12.21 -3.84
N GLN A 52 -7.22 13.17 -4.31
CA GLN A 52 -5.82 13.31 -3.89
C GLN A 52 -5.83 13.74 -2.43
N ASN A 53 -5.96 12.77 -1.53
CA ASN A 53 -5.88 13.00 -0.09
C ASN A 53 -4.48 13.58 0.18
N ASN A 54 -4.45 14.81 0.67
CA ASN A 54 -3.26 15.55 1.05
C ASN A 54 -2.51 14.81 2.17
N ALA A 55 -1.75 13.77 1.82
CA ALA A 55 -0.70 13.27 2.68
C ALA A 55 0.44 14.30 2.61
N THR A 56 0.31 15.38 3.38
CA THR A 56 1.40 16.29 3.66
C THR A 56 2.53 15.47 4.27
N VAL A 57 3.50 15.11 3.44
CA VAL A 57 4.80 14.60 3.89
C VAL A 57 5.49 15.78 4.56
N ASN A 58 5.27 15.95 5.86
CA ASN A 58 6.12 16.81 6.67
C ASN A 58 7.52 16.17 6.68
N ARG A 59 8.46 16.87 6.04
CA ARG A 59 9.87 16.53 5.94
C ARG A 59 10.62 16.99 7.19
#